data_AF-K2BVY1-F1
#
_entry.id   AF-K2BVY1-F1
#
_cell.length_a   1.000
_cell.length_b   1.000
_cell.length_c   1.000
_cell.angle_alpha   90.00
_cell.angle_beta   90.00
_cell.angle_gamma   90.00
#
_symmetry.space_group_name_H-M   'P 1'
#
loop_
_entity.id
_entity.type
_entity.pdbx_description
1 polymer ?
#
loop_
_entity_poly.entity_id
_entity_poly.type
_entity_poly.pdbx_seq_one_letter_code
_entity_poly.pdbx_strand_id
1 'polypeptide(L)'
;MLRKKWLNVLFLLWKFMQCIGGIPLFLFFLILLFALPFKIIKDKIRKPDLSALFVGIITMITFFNAAIIALCNPDLSVYFCYSQFMFYCLAAFLVNETLNKNSIDQAMPYINIYKKRNEL
;
A
#
# COMPACT_ATOMS: atom_id res chain seq x y z
N MET A 1 8.17 -14.82 34.81
CA MET A 1 6.91 -14.21 34.34
C MET A 1 7.03 -13.54 32.95
N LEU A 2 8.14 -12.88 32.59
CA LEU A 2 8.31 -12.24 31.26
C LEU A 2 8.28 -13.20 30.06
N ARG A 3 8.79 -14.44 30.18
CA ARG A 3 8.90 -15.40 29.06
C ARG A 3 7.54 -15.82 28.45
N LYS A 4 6.46 -15.83 29.24
CA LYS A 4 5.10 -16.17 28.77
C LYS A 4 4.46 -15.05 27.93
N LYS A 5 4.80 -13.78 28.19
CA LYS A 5 4.23 -12.64 27.45
C LYS A 5 4.70 -12.61 25.99
N TRP A 6 5.98 -12.86 25.76
CA TRP A 6 6.55 -12.90 24.41
C TRP A 6 5.95 -13.99 23.54
N LEU A 7 5.65 -15.15 24.13
CA LEU A 7 4.99 -16.25 23.42
C LEU A 7 3.58 -15.85 22.96
N ASN A 8 2.82 -15.15 23.81
CA ASN A 8 1.48 -14.68 23.45
C ASN A 8 1.52 -13.60 22.36
N VAL A 9 2.52 -12.71 22.41
CA VAL A 9 2.71 -11.68 21.37
C VAL A 9 3.11 -12.32 20.04
N LEU A 10 4.05 -13.28 20.05
CA LEU A 10 4.43 -14.01 18.83
C LEU A 10 3.26 -14.81 18.27
N PHE A 11 2.46 -15.45 19.13
CA PHE A 11 1.28 -16.20 18.72
C PHE A 11 0.22 -15.29 18.09
N LEU A 12 0.02 -14.10 18.66
CA LEU A 12 -0.89 -13.09 18.10
C LEU A 12 -0.38 -12.57 16.75
N LEU A 13 0.91 -12.27 16.63
CA LEU A 13 1.55 -11.88 15.37
C LEU A 13 1.44 -12.97 14.30
N TRP A 14 1.61 -14.23 14.70
CA TRP A 14 1.45 -15.37 13.81
C TRP A 14 0.00 -15.49 13.29
N LYS A 15 -0.99 -15.40 14.19
CA LYS A 15 -2.41 -15.38 13.84
C LYS A 15 -2.75 -14.22 12.91
N PHE A 16 -2.18 -13.04 13.16
CA PHE A 16 -2.35 -11.86 12.34
C PHE A 16 -1.77 -12.05 10.92
N MET A 17 -0.54 -12.59 10.81
CA MET A 17 0.07 -12.92 9.53
C MET A 17 -0.76 -13.96 8.77
N GLN A 18 -1.31 -14.96 9.47
CA GLN A 18 -2.17 -15.97 8.86
C GLN A 18 -3.49 -15.38 8.35
N CYS A 19 -4.10 -14.44 9.09
CA CYS A 19 -5.30 -13.73 8.68
C CYS A 19 -5.11 -12.87 7.43
N ILE A 20 -3.93 -12.24 7.28
CA ILE A 20 -3.63 -11.38 6.13
C ILE A 20 -3.43 -12.18 4.83
N GLY A 21 -3.21 -13.49 4.90
CA GLY A 21 -2.88 -14.33 3.73
C GLY A 21 -1.43 -14.81 3.72
N GLY A 22 -0.75 -14.77 4.86
CA GLY A 22 0.59 -15.30 5.06
C GLY A 22 1.69 -14.24 5.06
N ILE A 23 2.91 -14.73 5.24
CA ILE A 23 4.13 -13.92 5.39
C ILE A 23 4.39 -12.99 4.18
N PRO A 24 4.25 -13.43 2.91
CA PRO A 24 4.56 -12.57 1.75
C PRO A 24 3.66 -11.33 1.67
N LEU A 25 2.35 -11.51 1.85
CA LEU A 25 1.39 -10.41 1.82
C LEU A 25 1.62 -9.45 2.98
N PHE A 26 1.89 -9.97 4.17
CA PHE A 26 2.21 -9.16 5.35
C PHE A 26 3.46 -8.28 5.14
N LEU A 27 4.54 -8.85 4.59
CA LEU A 27 5.76 -8.10 4.26
C LEU A 27 5.49 -6.98 3.25
N PHE A 28 4.70 -7.26 2.22
CA PHE A 28 4.36 -6.27 1.21
C PHE A 28 3.49 -5.13 1.78
N PHE A 29 2.55 -5.44 2.68
CA PHE A 29 1.81 -4.45 3.46
C PHE A 29 2.73 -3.56 4.31
N LEU A 30 3.70 -4.16 5.00
CA LEU A 30 4.69 -3.42 5.79
C LEU A 30 5.50 -2.46 4.92
N ILE A 31 5.95 -2.91 3.75
CA ILE A 31 6.70 -2.08 2.81
C ILE A 31 5.85 -0.88 2.36
N LEU A 32 4.60 -1.10 1.95
CA LEU A 32 3.67 -0.01 1.58
C LEU A 32 3.43 0.95 2.76
N LEU A 33 3.19 0.40 3.95
CA LEU A 33 2.91 1.16 5.16
C LEU A 33 4.07 2.11 5.53
N PHE A 34 5.33 1.71 5.31
CA PHE A 34 6.48 2.56 5.59
C PHE A 34 6.92 3.42 4.40
N ALA A 35 6.86 2.89 3.18
CA ALA A 35 7.33 3.59 1.99
C ALA A 35 6.46 4.81 1.65
N LEU A 36 5.13 4.72 1.80
CA LEU A 36 4.22 5.83 1.51
C LEU A 36 4.40 7.05 2.42
N PRO A 37 4.33 6.94 3.76
CA PRO A 37 4.56 8.09 4.62
C PRO A 37 5.97 8.62 4.46
N PHE A 38 6.98 7.76 4.24
CA PHE A 38 8.34 8.22 3.94
C PHE A 38 8.40 9.08 2.68
N LYS A 39 7.72 8.65 1.59
CA LYS A 39 7.60 9.43 0.36
C LYS A 39 6.89 10.76 0.61
N ILE A 40 5.75 10.75 1.32
CA ILE A 40 4.96 11.95 1.62
C ILE A 40 5.75 12.95 2.48
N ILE A 41 6.51 12.48 3.48
CA ILE A 41 7.33 13.34 4.35
C ILE A 41 8.51 13.93 3.57
N LYS A 42 9.14 13.15 2.69
CA LYS A 42 10.29 13.58 1.88
C LYS A 42 9.89 14.54 0.76
N ASP A 43 8.77 14.31 0.09
CA ASP A 43 8.17 15.23 -0.88
C ASP A 43 7.41 16.35 -0.15
N LYS A 44 8.18 17.28 0.42
CA LYS A 44 7.69 18.45 1.16
C LYS A 44 6.66 19.25 0.33
N ILE A 45 5.36 18.99 0.54
CA ILE A 45 4.18 19.86 0.28
C ILE A 45 4.08 20.45 -1.15
N ARG A 46 4.85 19.98 -2.13
CA ARG A 46 4.87 20.65 -3.45
C ARG A 46 3.65 20.32 -4.32
N LYS A 47 2.98 19.20 -4.04
CA LYS A 47 1.62 18.80 -4.48
C LYS A 47 1.30 17.45 -3.82
N PRO A 48 0.28 17.35 -2.93
CA PRO A 48 -0.09 16.06 -2.38
C PRO A 48 -0.57 15.13 -3.50
N ASP A 49 0.11 14.00 -3.66
CA ASP A 49 -0.29 12.96 -4.60
C ASP A 49 -1.54 12.27 -4.03
N LEU A 50 -2.73 12.70 -4.47
CA LEU A 50 -4.02 12.19 -3.97
C LEU A 50 -4.11 10.66 -4.05
N SER A 51 -3.50 10.08 -5.08
CA SER A 51 -3.37 8.65 -5.24
C SER A 51 -2.53 8.01 -4.14
N ALA A 52 -1.40 8.62 -3.76
CA ALA A 52 -0.60 8.13 -2.64
C ALA A 52 -1.37 8.25 -1.32
N LEU A 53 -2.09 9.36 -1.10
CA LEU A 53 -2.89 9.53 0.11
C LEU A 53 -4.03 8.49 0.20
N PHE A 54 -4.71 8.24 -0.92
CA PHE A 54 -5.73 7.20 -1.03
C PHE A 54 -5.17 5.81 -0.74
N VAL A 55 -4.03 5.46 -1.34
CA VAL A 55 -3.33 4.19 -1.09
C VAL A 55 -2.97 4.03 0.39
N GLY A 56 -2.45 5.10 1.01
CA GLY A 56 -2.09 5.09 2.43
C GLY A 56 -3.29 4.83 3.33
N ILE A 57 -4.42 5.50 3.07
CA ILE A 57 -5.66 5.31 3.83
C ILE A 57 -6.19 3.88 3.69
N ILE A 58 -6.29 3.36 2.47
CA ILE A 58 -6.78 2.00 2.23
C ILE A 58 -5.87 0.95 2.88
N THR A 59 -4.56 1.16 2.83
CA THR A 59 -3.57 0.29 3.48
C THR A 59 -3.75 0.28 5.00
N MET A 60 -3.94 1.46 5.61
CA MET A 60 -4.22 1.59 7.05
C MET A 60 -5.54 0.91 7.44
N ILE A 61 -6.63 1.17 6.72
CA ILE A 61 -7.94 0.55 6.97
C ILE A 61 -7.81 -0.97 6.91
N THR A 62 -7.11 -1.50 5.90
CA THR A 62 -6.92 -2.93 5.73
C THR A 62 -6.09 -3.54 6.87
N PHE A 63 -5.04 -2.85 7.32
CA PHE A 63 -4.22 -3.27 8.44
C PHE A 63 -5.00 -3.30 9.77
N PHE A 64 -5.79 -2.25 10.05
CA PHE A 64 -6.63 -2.23 11.24
C PHE A 64 -7.75 -3.26 11.18
N ASN A 65 -8.34 -3.49 10.00
CA ASN A 65 -9.35 -4.53 9.81
C ASN A 65 -8.77 -5.92 10.11
N ALA A 66 -7.55 -6.21 9.64
CA ALA A 66 -6.84 -7.45 9.96
C ALA A 66 -6.59 -7.59 11.46
N ALA A 67 -6.25 -6.48 12.14
CA ALA A 67 -5.91 -6.48 13.56
C ALA A 67 -7.15 -6.77 14.40
N ILE A 68 -8.29 -6.14 14.07
CA ILE A 68 -9.57 -6.36 14.73
C ILE A 68 -10.03 -7.81 14.55
N ILE A 69 -9.95 -8.36 13.34
CA ILE A 69 -10.35 -9.75 13.07
C ILE A 69 -9.43 -10.72 13.83
N ALA A 70 -8.11 -10.51 13.80
CA ALA A 70 -7.16 -11.36 14.50
C ALA A 70 -7.33 -11.33 16.04
N LEU A 71 -7.75 -10.20 16.60
CA LEU A 71 -7.94 -10.02 18.05
C LEU A 71 -9.33 -10.47 18.53
N CYS A 72 -10.39 -10.09 17.82
CA CYS A 72 -11.76 -10.23 18.30
C CYS A 72 -12.48 -11.45 17.72
N ASN A 73 -12.18 -11.86 16.49
CA ASN A 73 -12.92 -12.93 15.79
C ASN A 73 -12.01 -13.69 14.80
N PRO A 74 -11.06 -14.50 15.29
CA PRO A 74 -10.08 -15.18 14.43
C PRO A 74 -10.70 -16.19 13.44
N ASP A 75 -11.90 -16.68 13.73
CA ASP A 75 -12.65 -17.61 12.87
C ASP A 75 -13.21 -16.93 11.60
N LEU A 76 -13.31 -15.59 11.61
CA LEU A 76 -13.76 -14.79 10.46
C LEU A 76 -12.62 -14.43 9.49
N SER A 77 -11.42 -14.97 9.68
CA SER A 77 -10.27 -14.73 8.79
C SER A 77 -10.56 -15.05 7.32
N VAL A 78 -11.50 -15.96 7.04
CA VAL A 78 -11.97 -16.27 5.67
C VAL A 78 -12.59 -15.05 4.98
N TYR A 79 -13.23 -14.14 5.71
CA TYR A 79 -13.82 -12.91 5.15
C TYR A 79 -12.77 -11.85 4.80
N PHE A 80 -11.52 -12.05 5.20
CA PHE A 80 -10.41 -11.15 4.85
C PHE A 80 -10.05 -11.21 3.36
N CYS A 81 -10.56 -12.20 2.63
CA CYS A 81 -10.41 -12.31 1.17
C CYS A 81 -10.90 -11.06 0.41
N TYR A 82 -11.91 -10.35 0.91
CA TYR A 82 -12.36 -9.09 0.31
C TYR A 82 -11.33 -7.97 0.46
N SER A 83 -10.70 -7.87 1.64
CA SER A 83 -9.63 -6.90 1.88
C SER A 83 -8.39 -7.21 1.05
N GLN A 84 -8.06 -8.50 0.85
CA GLN A 84 -7.00 -8.92 -0.07
C GLN A 84 -7.31 -8.53 -1.53
N PHE A 85 -8.56 -8.75 -1.99
CA PHE A 85 -8.98 -8.35 -3.33
C PHE A 85 -8.84 -6.84 -3.56
N MET A 86 -9.36 -6.02 -2.64
CA MET A 86 -9.23 -4.56 -2.70
C MET A 86 -7.77 -4.13 -2.77
N PHE A 87 -6.89 -4.86 -2.10
CA PHE A 87 -5.47 -4.59 -2.10
C PHE A 87 -4.78 -4.93 -3.44
N TYR A 88 -5.14 -6.04 -4.08
CA TYR A 88 -4.67 -6.33 -5.44
C TYR A 88 -5.13 -5.26 -6.44
N CYS A 89 -6.37 -4.80 -6.32
CA CYS A 89 -6.89 -3.69 -7.13
C CYS A 89 -6.07 -2.40 -6.89
N LEU A 90 -5.69 -2.12 -5.64
CA LEU A 90 -4.86 -0.97 -5.29
C LEU A 90 -3.45 -1.08 -5.88
N ALA A 91 -2.84 -2.26 -5.84
CA ALA A 91 -1.53 -2.52 -6.44
C ALA A 91 -1.57 -2.34 -7.96
N ALA A 92 -2.61 -2.85 -8.63
CA ALA A 92 -2.81 -2.64 -10.06
C ALA A 92 -2.99 -1.16 -10.42
N PHE A 93 -3.77 -0.41 -9.62
CA PHE A 93 -3.94 1.03 -9.78
C PHE A 93 -2.60 1.79 -9.68
N LEU A 94 -1.78 1.49 -8.66
CA LEU A 94 -0.45 2.07 -8.48
C LEU A 94 0.49 1.81 -9.66
N VAL A 95 0.51 0.58 -10.17
CA VAL A 95 1.32 0.21 -11.34
C VAL A 95 0.87 0.99 -12.57
N ASN A 96 -0.44 1.06 -12.82
CA ASN A 96 -0.98 1.78 -13.96
C ASN A 96 -0.65 3.28 -13.90
N GLU A 97 -0.78 3.91 -12.73
CA GLU A 97 -0.44 5.31 -12.56
C GLU A 97 1.06 5.58 -12.75
N THR A 98 1.91 4.67 -12.26
CA THR A 98 3.36 4.77 -12.42
C THR A 98 3.77 4.65 -13.89
N LEU A 99 3.18 3.69 -14.62
CA LEU A 99 3.42 3.51 -16.05
C LEU A 99 2.93 4.72 -16.85
N ASN A 100 1.76 5.26 -16.50
CA ASN A 100 1.21 6.43 -17.17
C ASN A 100 2.10 7.68 -16.97
N LYS A 101 2.55 7.96 -15.74
CA LYS A 101 3.51 9.05 -15.46
C LYS A 101 4.78 8.93 -16.30
N ASN A 102 5.36 7.73 -16.37
CA ASN A 102 6.57 7.48 -17.19
C ASN A 102 6.32 7.70 -18.69
N SER A 103 5.15 7.32 -19.21
CA SER A 103 4.82 7.52 -20.62
C SER A 103 4.66 9.01 -20.99
N ILE A 104 4.11 9.82 -20.09
CA ILE A 104 3.98 11.27 -20.28
C ILE A 104 5.34 11.95 -20.20
N ASP A 105 6.18 11.59 -19.22
CA ASP A 105 7.54 12.14 -19.09
C ASP A 105 8.41 11.83 -20.32
N GLN A 106 8.25 10.63 -20.92
CA GLN A 106 8.92 10.29 -22.17
C GLN A 106 8.37 11.04 -23.38
N ALA A 107 7.08 11.36 -23.42
CA ALA A 107 6.46 12.11 -24.52
C ALA A 107 6.70 13.63 -24.46
N MET A 108 6.90 14.18 -23.27
CA MET A 108 7.09 15.62 -23.02
C MET A 108 8.25 16.27 -23.80
N PRO A 109 9.46 15.66 -23.95
CA PRO A 109 10.51 16.23 -24.78
C PRO A 109 10.12 16.30 -26.26
N TYR A 110 9.42 15.30 -26.80
CA TYR A 110 8.98 15.31 -28.20
C TYR A 110 7.93 16.39 -28.46
N ILE A 111 6.92 16.50 -27.59
CA ILE A 111 5.86 17.51 -27.71
C ILE A 111 6.46 18.93 -27.71
N ASN A 112 7.42 19.21 -26.83
CA ASN A 112 8.10 20.50 -26.80
C ASN A 112 8.92 20.79 -28.07
N ILE A 113 9.57 19.77 -28.65
CA ILE A 113 10.30 19.93 -29.93
C ILE A 113 9.32 20.24 -31.07
N TYR A 114 8.19 19.55 -31.16
CA TYR A 114 7.18 19.80 -32.20
C TYR A 114 6.55 21.19 -32.04
N LYS A 115 6.21 21.60 -30.81
CA LYS A 115 5.67 22.94 -30.55
C LYS A 115 6.66 24.04 -30.94
N LYS A 116 7.94 23.90 -30.55
CA LYS A 116 9.00 24.85 -30.91
C LYS A 116 9.23 24.94 -32.43
N ARG A 117 8.99 23.85 -33.18
CA ARG A 117 9.13 23.83 -34.65
C ARG A 117 7.97 24.53 -35.37
N ASN A 118 6.78 24.60 -34.77
CA ASN A 118 5.59 25.23 -35.37
C ASN A 118 5.44 26.72 -34.97
N GLU A 119 6.23 27.20 -34.01
CA GLU A 119 6.31 28.62 -33.61
C GLU A 119 7.43 29.38 -34.35
N LEU A 120 8.14 28.71 -35.27
CA LEU A 120 9.22 29.21 -36.13
C LEU A 120 8.76 29.24 -37.59
#